data_AF-A0A849TP30-F1
#
_entry.id   AF-A0A849TP30-F1
#
_cell.length_a   1.000
_cell.length_b   1.000
_cell.length_c   1.000
_cell.angle_alpha   90.00
_cell.angle_beta   90.00
_cell.angle_gamma   90.00
#
_symmetry.space_group_name_H-M   'P 1'
#
loop_
_entity.id
_entity.type
_entity.pdbx_description
1 polymer ?
#
loop_
_entity_poly.entity_id
_entity_poly.type
_entity_poly.pdbx_seq_one_letter_code
_entity_poly.pdbx_strand_id
1 'polypeptide(L)' 'MRRTVAAGVAMLGVAPHGIERVLNHVSGTFAGVAGVYNRFQYQDEMRAALTLWTDHVSNSIRQTAP' A
#
# COMPACT_ATOMS: atom_id res chain seq x y z
N MET A 1 -0.26 13.18 1.13
CA MET A 1 -0.25 12.05 0.18
C MET A 1 -0.27 10.67 0.84
N ARG A 2 0.61 10.35 1.82
CA ARG A 2 0.65 9.00 2.44
C ARG A 2 -0.69 8.48 2.97
N ARG A 3 -1.46 9.29 3.71
CA ARG A 3 -2.78 8.90 4.24
C ARG A 3 -3.80 8.62 3.14
N THR A 4 -3.82 9.44 2.09
CA THR A 4 -4.70 9.26 0.92
C THR A 4 -4.37 7.97 0.19
N VAL A 5 -3.08 7.71 -0.05
CA VAL A 5 -2.64 6.46 -0.68
C VAL A 5 -3.04 5.27 0.19
N ALA A 6 -2.77 5.32 1.50
CA ALA A 6 -3.11 4.25 2.44
C ALA A 6 -4.60 3.90 2.45
N ALA A 7 -5.47 4.91 2.57
CA ALA A 7 -6.92 4.72 2.52
C ALA A 7 -7.37 4.22 1.14
N GLY A 8 -6.77 4.74 0.06
CA GLY A 8 -7.06 4.33 -1.31
C GLY A 8 -6.69 2.88 -1.59
N VAL A 9 -5.48 2.44 -1.24
CA VAL A 9 -5.08 1.03 -1.43
C VAL A 9 -5.86 0.09 -0.50
N ALA A 10 -6.23 0.53 0.70
CA ALA A 10 -7.12 -0.24 1.57
C ALA A 10 -8.50 -0.45 0.95
N MET A 11 -9.08 0.61 0.37
CA MET A 11 -10.34 0.55 -0.38
C MET A 11 -10.26 -0.42 -1.57
N LEU A 12 -9.09 -0.54 -2.20
CA LEU A 12 -8.82 -1.48 -3.30
C LEU A 12 -8.50 -2.90 -2.82
N GLY A 13 -8.62 -3.19 -1.52
CA GLY A 13 -8.49 -4.54 -0.96
C GLY A 13 -7.07 -4.97 -0.61
N VAL A 14 -6.09 -4.07 -0.60
CA VAL A 14 -4.72 -4.39 -0.18
C VAL A 14 -4.67 -4.66 1.33
N ALA A 15 -4.05 -5.77 1.72
CA ALA A 15 -3.96 -6.16 3.12
C ALA A 15 -3.14 -5.18 3.97
N PRO A 16 -3.47 -4.97 5.27
CA PRO A 16 -2.82 -3.98 6.12
C PRO A 16 -1.28 -4.10 6.19
N HIS A 17 -0.74 -5.32 6.23
CA HIS A 17 0.71 -5.53 6.27
C HIS A 17 1.41 -5.07 4.98
N GLY A 18 0.76 -5.22 3.81
CA GLY A 18 1.26 -4.69 2.54
C GLY A 18 1.23 -3.16 2.50
N ILE A 19 0.16 -2.55 3.02
CA ILE A 19 0.04 -1.09 3.15
C ILE A 19 1.15 -0.53 4.05
N GLU A 20 1.39 -1.16 5.20
CA GLU A 20 2.45 -0.77 6.13
C GLU A 20 3.84 -0.84 5.45
N ARG A 21 4.10 -1.83 4.58
CA ARG A 21 5.35 -1.89 3.80
C ARG A 21 5.44 -0.82 2.72
N VAL A 22 4.35 -0.54 1.99
CA VAL A 22 4.29 0.58 1.04
C VAL A 22 4.61 1.92 1.73
N LEU A 23 4.16 2.09 2.98
CA LEU A 23 4.42 3.29 3.77
C LEU A 23 5.77 3.28 4.49
N ASN A 24 6.52 2.17 4.42
CA ASN A 24 7.75 1.92 5.18
C ASN A 24 7.56 2.11 6.70
N HIS A 25 6.41 1.68 7.20
CA HIS A 25 6.11 1.69 8.62
C HIS A 25 6.76 0.49 9.31
N VAL A 26 7.51 0.79 10.37
CA VAL A 26 8.12 -0.22 11.25
C VAL A 26 7.33 -0.35 12.57
N SER A 27 6.34 0.53 12.78
CA SER A 27 5.40 0.47 13.90
C SER A 27 4.22 -0.47 13.61
N GLY A 28 3.40 -0.76 14.62
CA GLY A 28 2.20 -1.58 14.46
C GLY A 28 2.51 -3.04 14.12
N THR A 29 2.06 -3.51 12.94
CA THR A 29 2.13 -4.91 12.49
C THR A 29 3.56 -5.46 12.44
N PHE A 30 4.57 -4.59 12.28
CA PHE A 30 5.99 -4.97 12.22
C PHE A 30 6.78 -4.56 13.48
N ALA A 31 6.11 -4.16 14.55
CA ALA A 31 6.76 -3.82 15.80
C ALA A 31 7.14 -5.06 16.62
N GLY A 32 8.13 -4.91 17.50
CA GLY A 32 8.53 -5.94 18.47
C GLY A 32 8.98 -7.24 17.81
N VAL A 33 8.57 -8.38 18.39
CA VAL A 33 8.99 -9.72 17.96
C VAL A 33 8.58 -10.02 16.52
N ALA A 34 7.44 -9.49 16.06
CA ALA A 34 6.99 -9.66 14.68
C ALA A 34 8.02 -9.09 13.68
N GLY A 35 8.61 -7.92 13.96
CA GLY A 35 9.67 -7.33 13.14
C GLY A 35 11.00 -8.07 13.21
N VAL A 36 11.29 -8.76 14.31
CA VAL A 36 12.51 -9.58 14.44
C VAL A 36 12.50 -10.74 13.45
N TYR A 37 11.36 -11.43 13.35
CA TYR A 37 11.20 -12.60 12.48
C TYR A 37 10.79 -12.24 11.06
N ASN A 38 10.03 -11.16 10.86
CA ASN A 38 9.54 -10.79 9.55
C ASN A 38 10.57 -9.95 8.78
N ARG A 39 11.53 -10.64 8.17
CA ARG A 39 12.58 -10.06 7.31
C ARG A 39 12.19 -9.97 5.83
N PHE A 40 11.08 -10.60 5.44
CA PHE A 40 10.62 -10.54 4.06
C PHE A 40 10.27 -9.10 3.70
N GLN A 41 10.67 -8.63 2.52
CA GLN A 41 10.52 -7.23 2.14
C GLN A 41 9.15 -6.90 1.52
N TYR A 42 8.42 -7.91 1.06
CA TYR A 42 7.11 -7.77 0.38
C TYR A 42 7.17 -6.87 -0.88
N GLN A 43 8.27 -6.92 -1.63
CA GLN A 43 8.46 -6.03 -2.78
C GLN A 43 7.41 -6.27 -3.88
N ASP A 44 6.97 -7.52 -4.06
CA ASP A 44 5.99 -7.87 -5.07
C ASP A 44 4.59 -7.39 -4.67
N GLU A 45 4.22 -7.53 -3.40
CA GLU A 45 2.97 -7.02 -2.85
C GLU A 45 2.94 -5.49 -2.84
N MET A 46 4.06 -4.85 -2.50
CA MET A 46 4.21 -3.40 -2.60
C MET A 46 4.02 -2.91 -4.04
N ARG A 47 4.62 -3.62 -5.01
CA ARG A 47 4.46 -3.30 -6.43
C ARG A 47 3.01 -3.46 -6.87
N ALA A 48 2.37 -4.58 -6.55
CA ALA A 48 0.98 -4.84 -6.89
C ALA A 48 0.03 -3.78 -6.30
N ALA A 49 0.22 -3.41 -5.03
CA ALA A 49 -0.56 -2.38 -4.37
C ALA A 49 -0.43 -1.01 -5.05
N LEU A 50 0.80 -0.62 -5.41
CA LEU A 50 1.06 0.64 -6.10
C LEU A 50 0.51 0.64 -7.53
N THR A 51 0.61 -0.48 -8.26
CA THR A 51 0.01 -0.63 -9.59
C THR A 51 -1.51 -0.44 -9.53
N LEU A 52 -2.19 -1.12 -8.60
CA LEU A 52 -3.64 -0.96 -8.39
C LEU A 52 -4.03 0.50 -8.12
N TRP A 53 -3.26 1.19 -7.27
CA TRP A 53 -3.50 2.60 -6.98
C TRP A 53 -3.30 3.50 -8.20
N THR A 54 -2.22 3.27 -8.95
CA THR A 54 -1.93 4.01 -10.18
C THR A 54 -3.03 3.83 -11.21
N ASP A 55 -3.54 2.62 -11.39
CA ASP A 55 -4.63 2.35 -12.33
C ASP A 55 -5.91 3.06 -11.91
N HIS A 56 -6.25 3.00 -10.61
CA HIS A 56 -7.42 3.69 -10.06
C HIS A 56 -7.36 5.21 -10.30
N VAL A 57 -6.23 5.85 -9.99
CA VAL A 57 -6.06 7.31 -10.17
C VAL A 57 -6.02 7.68 -11.65
N SER A 58 -5.38 6.86 -12.50
CA SER A 58 -5.35 7.11 -13.94
C SER A 58 -6.75 7.05 -14.55
N ASN A 59 -7.58 6.11 -14.09
CA ASN A 59 -8.96 5.98 -14.54
C ASN A 59 -9.83 7.16 -14.09
N SER A 60 -9.65 7.67 -12.87
CA SER A 60 -10.41 8.85 -12.41
C SER A 60 -10.04 10.11 -13.17
N ILE A 61 -8.76 10.29 -13.53
CA ILE A 61 -8.31 11.39 -14.37
C ILE A 61 -8.93 11.29 -15.78
N ARG A 62 -8.94 10.10 -16.38
CA ARG A 62 -9.54 9.88 -17.71
C ARG A 62 -11.05 10.17 -17.75
N GLN A 63 -11.77 9.85 -16.67
CA GLN A 63 -13.21 10.16 -16.55
C GLN A 63 -13.50 11.65 -16.38
N THR A 64 -12.51 12.44 -15.99
CA THR A 64 -12.66 13.88 -15.72
C THR A 64 -12.20 14.73 -16.91
N ALA A 65 -11.59 14.13 -17.94
CA ALA A 65 -11.23 14.82 -19.17
C ALA A 65 -12.48 15.07 -20.05
N PRO A 66 -12.67 16.29 -20.59
CA PRO A 66 -13.85 16.68 -21.35
C PRO A 66 -13.98 15.96 -22.70
#